data_AF-V6HVB7-F1
#
_entry.id   AF-V6HVB7-F1
#
_cell.length_a   1.000
_cell.length_b   1.000
_cell.length_c   1.000
_cell.angle_alpha   90.00
_cell.angle_beta   90.00
_cell.angle_gamma   90.00
#
_symmetry.space_group_name_H-M   'P 1'
#
loop_
_entity.id
_entity.type
_entity.pdbx_description
1 polymer ?
#
loop_
_entity_poly.entity_id
_entity_poly.type
_entity_poly.pdbx_seq_one_letter_code
_entity_poly.pdbx_strand_id
1 'polypeptide(L)' 'MEEEFGVLQIGIFGSFAKDQITSNSDVDILVGMKNPDFDSVVGLQILLENVFEKNVDLIRKSPN' A
#
# COMPACT_ATOMS: atom_id res chain seq x y z
N MET A 1 2.19 -5.62 11.17
CA MET A 1 2.69 -5.18 9.84
C MET A 1 4.09 -5.71 9.53
N GLU A 2 5.13 -5.42 10.33
CA GLU A 2 6.47 -5.96 10.04
C GLU A 2 6.56 -7.48 10.26
N GLU A 3 6.04 -8.00 11.37
CA GLU A 3 6.05 -9.46 11.65
C GLU A 3 5.06 -10.27 10.81
N GLU A 4 3.99 -9.63 10.31
CA GLU A 4 2.86 -10.31 9.66
C GLU A 4 2.96 -10.25 8.12
N PHE A 5 3.51 -9.15 7.58
CA PHE A 5 3.60 -8.90 6.14
C PHE A 5 5.04 -8.58 5.70
N GLY A 6 6.04 -8.53 6.59
CA GLY A 6 7.41 -8.19 6.22
C GLY A 6 7.59 -6.74 5.75
N VAL A 7 6.69 -5.83 6.14
CA VAL A 7 6.72 -4.41 5.77
C VAL A 7 7.84 -3.69 6.52
N LEU A 8 8.81 -3.17 5.77
CA LEU A 8 9.94 -2.37 6.26
C LEU A 8 9.62 -0.87 6.27
N GLN A 9 8.85 -0.41 5.28
CA GLN A 9 8.50 0.99 5.12
C GLN A 9 7.13 1.09 4.45
N ILE A 10 6.30 2.02 4.89
CA ILE A 10 5.05 2.38 4.22
C ILE A 10 5.00 3.89 4.05
N GLY A 11 4.53 4.35 2.89
CA GLY A 11 4.36 5.76 2.60
C GLY A 11 3.23 5.96 1.59
N ILE A 12 2.43 6.99 1.80
CA ILE A 12 1.39 7.38 0.85
C ILE A 12 2.05 8.23 -0.24
N PHE A 13 1.77 7.90 -1.49
CA PHE A 13 2.29 8.62 -2.66
C PHE A 13 1.15 8.96 -3.62
N GLY A 14 1.46 9.62 -4.73
CA GLY A 14 0.47 9.89 -5.77
C GLY A 14 -0.49 11.05 -5.46
N SER A 15 -1.67 11.00 -6.08
CA SER A 15 -2.68 12.07 -6.04
C SER A 15 -3.22 12.35 -4.62
N PHE A 16 -3.11 11.35 -3.73
CA PHE A 16 -3.50 11.44 -2.33
C PHE A 16 -2.64 12.42 -1.52
N ALA A 17 -1.38 12.61 -1.91
CA ALA A 17 -0.48 13.57 -1.27
C ALA A 17 -0.64 15.01 -1.79
N LYS A 18 -1.46 15.24 -2.83
CA LYS A 18 -1.56 16.51 -3.56
C LYS A 18 -2.95 17.18 -3.48
N ASP A 19 -3.80 16.79 -2.52
CA ASP A 19 -5.15 17.34 -2.29
C ASP A 19 -6.09 17.30 -3.52
N GLN A 20 -5.82 16.45 -4.51
CA GLN A 20 -6.66 16.25 -5.71
C GLN A 20 -7.52 14.98 -5.62
N ILE A 21 -7.89 14.59 -4.40
CA ILE A 21 -8.68 13.39 -4.14
C ILE A 21 -10.13 13.68 -4.53
N THR A 22 -10.66 12.94 -5.50
CA THR A 22 -12.11 12.87 -5.74
C THR A 22 -12.67 11.67 -5.00
N SER A 23 -13.98 11.62 -4.75
CA SER A 23 -14.60 10.48 -4.04
C SER A 23 -14.30 9.11 -4.68
N ASN A 24 -13.93 9.10 -5.96
CA ASN A 24 -13.68 7.92 -6.77
C ASN A 24 -12.19 7.62 -7.05
N SER A 25 -11.25 8.32 -6.40
CA SER A 25 -9.82 8.07 -6.61
C SER A 25 -9.30 6.92 -5.73
N ASP A 26 -8.48 6.07 -6.32
CA ASP A 26 -7.74 5.00 -5.65
C ASP A 26 -6.64 5.57 -4.73
N VAL A 27 -6.26 4.81 -3.71
CA VAL A 27 -5.22 5.20 -2.74
C VAL A 27 -3.90 4.56 -3.14
N ASP A 28 -2.95 5.36 -3.64
CA ASP A 28 -1.62 4.85 -4.02
C ASP A 28 -0.70 4.74 -2.79
N ILE A 29 -0.29 3.52 -2.45
CA ILE A 29 0.57 3.24 -1.30
C ILE A 29 1.88 2.61 -1.75
N LEU A 30 3.00 3.26 -1.41
CA LEU A 30 4.33 2.73 -1.61
C LEU A 30 4.75 1.91 -0.37
N VAL A 31 5.06 0.64 -0.58
CA VAL A 31 5.53 -0.26 0.46
C VAL A 31 6.93 -0.80 0.14
N GLY A 32 7.83 -0.70 1.11
CA GLY A 32 9.08 -1.44 1.13
C GLY A 32 8.89 -2.72 1.93
N MET A 33 9.18 -3.88 1.34
CA MET A 33 9.04 -5.19 1.98
C MET A 33 10.36 -5.96 1.90
N LYS A 34 10.70 -6.70 2.95
CA LYS A 34 12.00 -7.42 3.03
C LYS A 34 12.05 -8.63 2.11
N ASN A 35 11.01 -9.46 2.16
CA ASN A 35 10.82 -10.66 1.35
C ASN A 35 9.34 -10.77 0.98
N PRO A 36 8.85 -9.99 0.01
CA PRO A 36 7.44 -10.03 -0.37
C PRO A 36 7.11 -11.37 -1.04
N ASP A 37 6.16 -12.10 -0.47
CA ASP A 37 5.47 -13.21 -1.12
C ASP A 37 4.06 -12.80 -1.57
N PHE A 38 3.37 -13.68 -2.30
CA PHE A 38 2.05 -13.34 -2.82
C PHE A 38 1.04 -13.08 -1.69
N ASP A 39 1.04 -13.93 -0.67
CA ASP A 39 0.07 -13.87 0.42
C ASP A 39 0.25 -12.61 1.27
N SER A 40 1.49 -12.22 1.57
CA SER A 40 1.80 -11.00 2.33
C SER A 40 1.42 -9.73 1.57
N VAL A 41 1.64 -9.71 0.25
CA VAL A 41 1.27 -8.56 -0.60
C VAL A 41 -0.25 -8.43 -0.69
N VAL A 42 -0.96 -9.53 -0.98
CA VAL A 42 -2.43 -9.52 -1.11
C VAL A 42 -3.10 -9.28 0.23
N GLY A 43 -2.61 -9.91 1.31
CA GLY A 43 -3.13 -9.69 2.65
C GLY A 43 -2.97 -8.24 3.11
N LEU A 44 -1.83 -7.62 2.81
CA LEU A 44 -1.60 -6.21 3.08
C LEU A 44 -2.54 -5.31 2.25
N GLN A 45 -2.74 -5.63 0.97
CA GLN A 45 -3.67 -4.89 0.11
C GLN A 45 -5.10 -4.93 0.67
N ILE A 46 -5.61 -6.14 0.98
CA ILE A 46 -6.96 -6.32 1.56
C ILE A 46 -7.09 -5.58 2.89
N LEU A 47 -6.06 -5.63 3.74
CA LEU A 47 -6.06 -4.89 5.00
C LEU A 47 -6.19 -3.39 4.77
N LEU A 48 -5.42 -2.83 3.82
CA LEU A 48 -5.44 -1.41 3.53
C LEU A 48 -6.77 -0.99 2.88
N GLU A 49 -7.31 -1.77 1.95
CA GLU A 49 -8.63 -1.50 1.34
C GLU A 49 -9.74 -1.45 2.38
N ASN A 50 -9.71 -2.35 3.37
CA ASN A 50 -10.65 -2.34 4.49
C ASN A 50 -10.47 -1.12 5.40
N VAL A 51 -9.24 -0.65 5.59
CA VAL A 51 -8.94 0.52 6.43
C VAL A 51 -9.35 1.83 5.74
N PHE A 52 -9.15 1.93 4.43
CA PHE A 52 -9.45 3.13 3.65
C PHE A 52 -10.87 3.16 3.05
N GLU A 53 -11.61 2.04 3.13
CA GLU A 53 -12.91 1.82 2.49
C GLU A 53 -12.90 2.19 0.99
N LYS A 54 -11.75 2.01 0.35
CA LYS A 54 -11.43 2.43 -1.02
C LYS A 54 -10.47 1.42 -1.64
N ASN A 55 -10.43 1.36 -2.96
CA ASN A 55 -9.40 0.60 -3.67
C ASN A 55 -8.03 1.18 -3.34
N VAL A 56 -7.06 0.30 -3.09
CA VAL A 56 -5.68 0.64 -2.77
C VAL A 56 -4.80 0.06 -3.87
N ASP A 57 -4.01 0.91 -4.51
CA ASP A 57 -2.95 0.46 -5.41
C ASP A 57 -1.65 0.32 -4.62
N LEU A 58 -1.18 -0.91 -4.47
CA LEU A 58 -0.02 -1.25 -3.66
C LEU A 58 1.25 -1.30 -4.53
N ILE A 59 2.03 -0.22 -4.51
CA ILE A 59 3.28 -0.12 -5.25
C ILE A 59 4.43 -0.64 -4.37
N ARG A 60 5.18 -1.62 -4.89
CA ARG A 60 6.35 -2.15 -4.18
C ARG A 60 7.61 -1.38 -4.56
N LYS A 61 8.37 -0.96 -3.55
CA LYS A 61 9.69 -0.35 -3.73
C LYS A 61 10.73 -1.47 -3.92
N SER A 62 11.19 -1.68 -5.15
CA SER A 62 12.36 -2.53 -5.38
C SER A 62 13.61 -1.89 -4.78
N PRO A 63 14.48 -2.67 -4.11
CA PRO A 63 15.81 -2.19 -3.77
C PRO A 63 16.58 -1.97 -5.08
N ASN A 64 16.99 -0.72 -5.34
CA ASN A 64 18.04 -0.41 -6.31
C ASN A 64 19.41 -0.75 -5.70
#